data_AF-A0A662ZBE3-F1
#
_entry.id   AF-A0A662ZBE3-F1
#
_cell.length_a   1.000
_cell.length_b   1.000
_cell.length_c   1.000
_cell.angle_alpha   90.00
_cell.angle_beta   90.00
_cell.angle_gamma   90.00
#
_symmetry.space_group_name_H-M   'P 1'
#
loop_
_entity.id
_entity.type
_entity.pdbx_description
1 polymer ?
#
loop_
_entity_poly.entity_id
_entity_poly.type
_entity_poly.pdbx_seq_one_letter_code
_entity_poly.pdbx_strand_id
1 'polypeptide(L)'
;MKKLVIASIASLMLAGCSSSIDKEVTLIKGETTVQQVEDILGSPQSQAKHGNKLIYDYTSSHTGRDVTTGLLLGWQFLDNHVLTLCDPGKTNCQVFKAKEDEDAKSLRINFENGVVTDAKILDIK
;
A
#
# COMPACT_ATOMS: atom_id res chain seq x y z
N MET A 1 -30.42 12.67 53.80
CA MET A 1 -30.44 13.44 52.54
C MET A 1 -29.01 13.50 52.03
N LYS A 2 -28.68 12.78 50.94
CA LYS A 2 -28.52 13.34 49.57
C LYS A 2 -27.46 14.47 49.59
N LYS A 3 -26.29 14.41 48.94
CA LYS A 3 -25.94 13.81 47.64
C LYS A 3 -24.42 13.54 47.57
N LEU A 4 -24.04 12.35 47.13
CA LEU A 4 -22.75 12.10 46.49
C LEU A 4 -22.80 12.81 45.12
N VAL A 5 -21.79 13.63 44.81
CA VAL A 5 -21.57 14.11 43.44
C VAL A 5 -20.30 13.44 42.94
N ILE A 6 -20.48 12.29 42.30
CA ILE A 6 -19.47 11.70 41.43
C ILE A 6 -19.53 12.55 40.16
N ALA A 7 -18.55 13.43 39.98
CA ALA A 7 -18.27 14.00 38.67
C ALA A 7 -17.89 12.83 37.77
N SER A 8 -18.82 12.43 36.90
CA SER A 8 -18.56 11.51 35.81
C SER A 8 -17.43 12.11 34.98
N ILE A 9 -16.22 11.56 35.15
CA ILE A 9 -15.16 11.74 34.19
C ILE A 9 -15.72 11.05 32.95
N ALA A 10 -16.24 11.85 32.02
CA ALA A 10 -16.55 11.39 30.69
C ALA A 10 -15.24 10.79 30.21
N SER A 11 -15.21 9.45 30.11
CA SER A 11 -14.28 8.76 29.27
C SER A 11 -14.48 9.35 27.90
N LEU A 12 -13.70 10.40 27.60
CA LEU A 12 -13.44 10.84 26.25
C LEU A 12 -12.76 9.62 25.65
N MET A 13 -13.59 8.74 25.10
CA MET A 13 -13.13 7.76 24.15
C MET A 13 -12.34 8.60 23.16
N LEU A 14 -11.03 8.43 23.20
CA LEU A 14 -10.20 8.64 22.03
C LEU A 14 -10.78 7.67 21.01
N ALA A 15 -11.89 8.08 20.38
CA ALA A 15 -12.12 7.77 19.00
C ALA A 15 -10.84 8.26 18.33
N GLY A 16 -9.91 7.32 18.13
CA GLY A 16 -8.85 7.50 17.18
C GLY A 16 -9.55 7.72 15.87
N CYS A 17 -9.85 8.99 15.57
CA CYS A 17 -10.12 9.42 14.22
C CYS A 17 -8.88 8.98 13.45
N SER A 18 -9.03 7.84 12.78
CA SER A 18 -8.04 7.27 11.88
C SER A 18 -7.73 8.35 10.87
N SER A 19 -6.67 9.10 11.10
CA SER A 19 -6.13 10.00 10.09
C SER A 19 -5.59 9.09 9.02
N SER A 20 -6.39 8.91 7.97
CA SER A 20 -6.03 8.31 6.68
C SER A 20 -4.97 9.19 6.02
N ILE A 21 -3.78 9.24 6.62
CA ILE A 21 -2.62 9.89 6.03
C ILE A 21 -2.14 8.93 4.95
N ASP A 22 -2.20 9.38 3.70
CA ASP A 22 -1.57 8.69 2.59
C ASP A 22 -0.09 8.45 2.96
N LYS A 23 0.30 7.19 3.17
CA LYS A 23 1.68 6.81 3.48
C LYS A 23 2.47 6.69 2.19
N GLU A 24 3.35 7.66 1.93
CA GLU A 24 4.25 7.56 0.80
C GLU A 24 5.33 6.49 1.07
N VAL A 25 5.43 5.52 0.16
CA VAL A 25 6.41 4.44 0.18
C VAL A 25 7.38 4.68 -0.96
N THR A 26 8.69 4.70 -0.68
CA THR A 26 9.70 4.77 -1.73
C THR A 26 10.48 3.46 -1.82
N LEU A 27 10.47 2.85 -3.00
CA LEU A 27 11.35 1.76 -3.38
C LEU A 27 12.52 2.33 -4.19
N ILE A 28 13.75 1.90 -3.90
CA ILE A 28 14.97 2.33 -4.59
C ILE A 28 15.54 1.11 -5.31
N LYS A 29 15.68 1.21 -6.64
CA LYS A 29 16.23 0.13 -7.46
C LYS A 29 17.65 -0.20 -7.02
N GLY A 30 17.97 -1.48 -6.91
CA GLY A 30 19.28 -1.97 -6.48
C GLY A 30 19.54 -1.89 -4.97
N GLU A 31 18.65 -1.25 -4.19
CA GLU A 31 18.84 -1.05 -2.75
C GLU A 31 17.70 -1.66 -1.93
N THR A 32 16.44 -1.42 -2.31
CA THR A 32 15.30 -1.95 -1.58
C THR A 32 15.22 -3.46 -1.74
N THR A 33 15.25 -4.17 -0.63
CA THR A 33 15.27 -5.63 -0.58
C THR A 33 13.87 -6.24 -0.66
N VAL A 34 13.78 -7.53 -1.00
CA VAL A 34 12.53 -8.30 -0.95
C VAL A 34 11.86 -8.20 0.42
N GLN A 35 12.61 -8.37 1.51
CA GLN A 35 12.06 -8.30 2.87
C GLN A 35 11.45 -6.94 3.16
N GLN A 36 12.12 -5.85 2.77
CA GLN A 36 11.58 -4.50 2.97
C GLN A 36 10.28 -4.30 2.19
N VAL A 37 10.16 -4.84 0.98
CA VAL A 37 8.91 -4.78 0.23
C VAL A 37 7.80 -5.55 0.94
N GLU A 38 8.08 -6.75 1.44
CA GLU A 38 7.12 -7.56 2.20
C GLU A 38 6.70 -6.90 3.53
N ASP A 39 7.63 -6.24 4.22
CA ASP A 39 7.33 -5.50 5.46
C ASP A 39 6.39 -4.31 5.20
N ILE A 40 6.44 -3.73 4.00
CA ILE A 40 5.66 -2.54 3.62
C ILE A 40 4.31 -2.93 2.98
N LEU A 41 4.33 -3.82 2.00
CA LEU A 41 3.16 -4.19 1.18
C LEU A 41 2.49 -5.49 1.63
N GLY A 42 3.09 -6.20 2.60
CA GLY A 42 2.67 -7.53 2.99
C GLY A 42 3.04 -8.60 1.96
N SER A 43 2.42 -9.78 2.12
CA SER A 43 2.63 -10.91 1.23
C SER A 43 1.98 -10.67 -0.14
N PRO A 44 2.66 -10.98 -1.25
CA PRO A 44 2.09 -10.84 -2.59
C PRO A 44 0.98 -11.87 -2.85
N GLN A 45 0.02 -11.52 -3.71
CA GLN A 45 -1.02 -12.44 -4.16
C GLN A 45 -0.42 -13.54 -5.05
N SER A 46 0.61 -13.23 -5.84
CA SER A 46 1.32 -14.22 -6.64
C SER A 46 2.82 -13.96 -6.68
N GLN A 47 3.59 -15.04 -6.79
CA GLN A 47 5.04 -14.97 -6.93
C GLN A 47 5.57 -15.95 -7.97
N ALA A 48 6.58 -15.54 -8.73
CA ALA A 48 7.32 -16.39 -9.65
C ALA A 48 8.83 -16.21 -9.48
N LYS A 49 9.57 -17.32 -9.43
CA LYS A 49 11.04 -17.31 -9.24
C LYS A 49 11.74 -18.03 -10.39
N HIS A 50 12.72 -17.36 -10.99
CA HIS A 50 13.54 -17.90 -12.07
C HIS A 50 15.01 -17.59 -11.82
N GLY A 51 15.75 -18.55 -11.25
CA GLY A 51 17.13 -18.34 -10.85
C GLY A 51 17.27 -17.26 -9.79
N ASN A 52 18.01 -16.20 -10.10
CA ASN A 52 18.20 -15.02 -9.25
C ASN A 52 17.09 -13.97 -9.39
N LYS A 53 16.13 -14.17 -10.30
CA LYS A 53 14.99 -13.27 -10.52
C LYS A 53 13.78 -13.71 -9.71
N LEU A 54 13.08 -12.73 -9.15
CA LEU A 54 11.83 -12.91 -8.42
C LEU A 54 10.83 -11.88 -8.91
N ILE A 55 9.58 -12.28 -9.09
CA ILE A 55 8.50 -11.41 -9.53
C ILE A 55 7.39 -11.55 -8.51
N TYR A 56 6.97 -10.43 -7.92
CA TYR A 56 5.80 -10.35 -7.04
C TYR A 56 4.70 -9.57 -7.73
N ASP A 57 3.49 -10.13 -7.69
CA ASP A 57 2.28 -9.46 -8.16
C ASP A 57 1.37 -9.16 -6.98
N TYR A 58 1.12 -7.87 -6.78
CA TYR A 58 0.17 -7.34 -5.82
C TYR A 58 -1.11 -6.97 -6.55
N THR A 59 -2.11 -7.85 -6.49
CA THR A 59 -3.36 -7.70 -7.24
C THR A 59 -4.48 -7.28 -6.30
N SER A 60 -5.12 -6.14 -6.59
CA SER A 60 -6.34 -5.76 -5.88
C SER A 60 -7.53 -6.57 -6.39
N SER A 61 -8.29 -7.17 -5.47
CA SER A 61 -9.49 -7.97 -5.77
C SER A 61 -10.77 -7.15 -5.92
N HIS A 62 -10.72 -5.83 -5.73
CA HIS A 62 -11.92 -5.00 -5.67
C HIS A 62 -12.07 -4.16 -6.95
N THR A 63 -12.97 -4.59 -7.83
CA THR A 63 -13.57 -3.76 -8.87
C THR A 63 -14.83 -3.11 -8.29
N GLY A 64 -14.73 -1.88 -7.77
CA GLY A 64 -15.92 -1.08 -7.47
C GLY A 64 -15.88 -0.34 -6.14
N ARG A 65 -16.52 0.82 -6.08
CA ARG A 65 -16.69 1.66 -4.90
C ARG A 65 -17.32 0.88 -3.73
N ASP A 66 -16.73 0.97 -2.53
CA ASP A 66 -17.42 0.49 -1.32
C ASP A 66 -18.61 1.41 -1.04
N VAL A 67 -19.81 0.87 -1.27
CA VAL A 67 -21.09 1.59 -1.10
C VAL A 67 -21.38 1.95 0.36
N THR A 68 -20.69 1.34 1.32
CA THR A 68 -20.87 1.54 2.76
C THR A 68 -19.96 2.64 3.30
N THR A 69 -18.74 2.76 2.75
CA THR A 69 -17.74 3.74 3.19
C THR A 69 -17.56 4.91 2.23
N GLY A 70 -18.09 4.81 1.01
CA GLY A 70 -17.92 5.81 -0.05
C GLY A 70 -16.49 5.88 -0.61
N LEU A 71 -15.58 5.01 -0.15
CA LEU A 71 -14.19 4.98 -0.55
C LEU A 71 -14.03 4.25 -1.89
N LEU A 72 -13.16 4.83 -2.73
CA LEU A 72 -12.75 4.26 -4.00
C LEU A 72 -11.82 3.09 -3.73
N LEU A 73 -12.14 1.91 -4.25
CA LEU A 73 -11.37 0.68 -4.02
C LEU A 73 -10.19 0.49 -5.00
N GLY A 74 -9.74 1.58 -5.63
CA GLY A 74 -8.61 1.55 -6.57
C GLY A 74 -7.32 1.17 -5.85
N TRP A 75 -6.81 -0.01 -6.20
CA TRP A 75 -5.52 -0.59 -5.79
C TRP A 75 -5.37 -0.71 -4.27
N GLN A 76 -6.23 -1.49 -3.61
CA GLN A 76 -6.14 -1.76 -2.15
C GLN A 76 -4.77 -2.23 -1.62
N PHE A 77 -3.86 -2.74 -2.45
CA PHE A 77 -2.48 -3.01 -1.99
C PHE A 77 -1.68 -1.72 -1.73
N LEU A 78 -2.13 -0.59 -2.27
CA LEU A 78 -1.71 0.76 -1.95
C LEU A 78 -2.71 1.41 -0.99
N ASP A 79 -3.18 0.70 0.04
CA ASP A 79 -4.23 1.10 0.99
C ASP A 79 -3.98 2.50 1.61
N ASN A 80 -4.31 3.58 0.91
CA ASN A 80 -3.80 4.94 1.15
C ASN A 80 -2.25 5.03 1.08
N HIS A 81 -1.59 4.38 0.14
CA HIS A 81 -0.14 4.51 -0.06
C HIS A 81 0.15 5.05 -1.46
N VAL A 82 1.11 5.96 -1.56
CA VAL A 82 1.67 6.36 -2.85
C VAL A 82 3.00 5.65 -2.98
N LEU A 83 3.14 4.74 -3.94
CA LEU A 83 4.38 4.01 -4.13
C LEU A 83 5.24 4.71 -5.17
N THR A 84 6.44 5.09 -4.80
CA THR A 84 7.40 5.74 -5.68
C THR A 84 8.57 4.80 -5.92
N LEU A 85 8.88 4.51 -7.17
CA LEU A 85 10.08 3.77 -7.56
C LEU A 85 11.14 4.75 -8.04
N CYS A 86 12.29 4.78 -7.39
CA CYS A 86 13.40 5.64 -7.76
C CYS A 86 14.64 4.84 -8.21
N ASP A 87 15.45 5.44 -9.07
CA ASP A 87 16.83 5.00 -9.32
C ASP A 87 17.72 5.27 -8.08
N PRO A 88 18.90 4.61 -7.95
CA PRO A 88 19.87 4.93 -6.90
C PRO A 88 20.17 6.42 -6.82
N GLY A 89 20.20 6.97 -5.60
CA GLY A 89 20.39 8.41 -5.39
C GLY A 89 19.18 9.29 -5.75
N LYS A 90 18.00 8.70 -6.05
CA LYS A 90 16.73 9.40 -6.30
C LYS A 90 16.76 10.37 -7.49
N THR A 91 17.55 10.06 -8.50
CA THR A 91 17.75 10.91 -9.69
C THR A 91 16.54 10.90 -10.63
N ASN A 92 15.89 9.74 -10.79
CA ASN A 92 14.61 9.60 -11.49
C ASN A 92 13.65 8.81 -10.62
N CYS A 93 12.41 9.29 -10.48
CA CYS A 93 11.38 8.66 -9.67
C CYS A 93 10.07 8.55 -10.45
N GLN A 94 9.46 7.37 -10.42
CA GLN A 94 8.16 7.08 -10.99
C GLN A 94 7.15 6.87 -9.86
N VAL A 95 6.04 7.59 -9.91
CA VAL A 95 4.99 7.51 -8.89
C VAL A 95 3.86 6.62 -9.38
N PHE A 96 3.45 5.68 -8.53
CA PHE A 96 2.32 4.79 -8.68
C PHE A 96 1.26 5.20 -7.66
N LYS A 97 0.16 5.74 -8.16
CA LYS A 97 -1.00 6.14 -7.37
C LYS A 97 -2.26 5.70 -8.10
N ALA A 98 -3.17 5.04 -7.39
CA ALA A 98 -4.49 4.73 -7.91
C ALA A 98 -5.27 6.02 -8.15
N LYS A 99 -6.00 6.09 -9.27
CA LYS A 99 -6.95 7.18 -9.51
C LYS A 99 -8.37 6.75 -9.19
N GLU A 100 -9.19 7.74 -8.89
CA GLU A 100 -10.64 7.57 -8.81
C GLU A 100 -11.13 7.00 -10.16
N ASP A 101 -12.02 6.01 -10.11
CA ASP A 101 -12.64 5.36 -11.27
C ASP A 101 -11.71 4.56 -12.22
N GLU A 102 -10.50 4.19 -11.78
CA GLU A 102 -9.67 3.23 -12.52
C GLU A 102 -10.09 1.77 -12.22
N ASP A 103 -10.12 0.94 -13.27
CA ASP A 103 -10.31 -0.51 -13.13
C ASP A 103 -9.24 -1.12 -12.21
N ALA A 104 -9.54 -2.27 -11.61
CA ALA A 104 -8.57 -3.01 -10.81
C ALA A 104 -7.30 -3.31 -11.63
N LYS A 105 -6.15 -3.02 -11.04
CA LYS A 105 -4.82 -3.30 -11.61
C LYS A 105 -4.01 -4.16 -10.66
N SER A 106 -2.92 -4.71 -11.18
CA SER A 106 -1.90 -5.41 -10.39
C SER A 106 -0.60 -4.61 -10.42
N LEU A 107 0.04 -4.41 -9.26
CA LEU A 107 1.40 -3.92 -9.17
C LEU A 107 2.35 -5.11 -9.24
N ARG A 108 3.12 -5.19 -10.32
CA ARG A 108 4.22 -6.13 -10.46
C ARG A 108 5.51 -5.48 -10.01
N ILE A 109 6.21 -6.10 -9.07
CA ILE A 109 7.56 -5.72 -8.64
C ILE A 109 8.52 -6.83 -9.09
N ASN A 110 9.56 -6.44 -9.82
CA ASN A 110 10.63 -7.34 -10.23
C ASN A 110 11.82 -7.14 -9.31
N PHE A 111 12.45 -8.26 -8.95
CA PHE A 111 13.68 -8.29 -8.18
C PHE A 111 14.73 -9.11 -8.92
N GLU A 112 15.98 -8.73 -8.73
CA GLU A 112 17.13 -9.52 -9.14
C GLU A 112 18.16 -9.50 -8.01
N ASN A 113 18.70 -10.67 -7.66
CA ASN A 113 19.64 -10.81 -6.53
C ASN A 113 19.07 -10.28 -5.19
N GLY A 114 17.75 -10.36 -5.00
CA GLY A 114 17.08 -9.99 -3.75
C GLY A 114 16.77 -8.51 -3.57
N VAL A 115 17.01 -7.67 -4.58
CA VAL A 115 16.69 -6.24 -4.57
C VAL A 115 15.78 -5.86 -5.73
N VAL A 116 14.96 -4.81 -5.53
CA VAL A 116 14.05 -4.28 -6.55
C VAL A 116 14.84 -3.82 -7.77
N THR A 117 14.41 -4.21 -8.96
CA THR A 117 14.98 -3.73 -10.23
C THR A 117 13.99 -2.94 -11.05
N ASP A 118 12.70 -3.24 -10.94
CA ASP A 118 11.64 -2.57 -11.66
C ASP A 118 10.29 -2.74 -10.96
N ALA A 119 9.35 -1.85 -11.23
CA ALA A 119 7.96 -1.99 -10.81
C ALA A 119 7.03 -1.40 -11.87
N LYS A 120 5.87 -2.02 -12.09
CA LYS A 120 4.89 -1.56 -13.07
C LYS A 120 3.47 -1.96 -12.72
N ILE A 121 2.53 -1.22 -13.29
CA ILE A 121 1.10 -1.52 -13.19
C ILE A 121 0.67 -2.35 -14.38
N LEU A 122 -0.11 -3.39 -14.13
CA LEU A 122 -0.67 -4.31 -15.10
C LEU A 122 -2.19 -4.22 -15.09
N ASP A 123 -2.78 -4.13 -16.28
CA ASP A 123 -4.22 -4.27 -16.46
C ASP A 123 -4.65 -5.71 -16.17
N ILE A 124 -5.66 -5.88 -15.32
CA ILE A 124 -6.31 -7.17 -15.08
C ILE A 124 -7.52 -7.21 -16.02
N LYS A 125 -7.48 -8.08 -17.03
CA LYS A 125 -8.59 -8.29 -17.97
C LYS A 125 -9.49 -9.43 -17.52
#